data_AF-A0A553JRC5-F1
#
_entry.id   AF-A0A553JRC5-F1
#
_cell.length_a   1.000
_cell.length_b   1.000
_cell.length_c   1.000
_cell.angle_alpha   90.00
_cell.angle_beta   90.00
_cell.angle_gamma   90.00
#
_symmetry.space_group_name_H-M   'P 1'
#
loop_
_entity.id
_entity.type
_entity.pdbx_description
1 polymer ?
#
loop_
_entity_poly.entity_id
_entity_poly.type
_entity_poly.pdbx_seq_one_letter_code
_entity_poly.pdbx_strand_id
1 'polypeptide(L)'
;MRLYKYRGFDNLEFALDIFVNKRLFAADFKTLNDPMEGRYIYSKGMLTKESISLIRGRKSEYKLLSLSETPANMLMWSYYSEGHKGFAVGVKVTDKHVSIEPVDYVDDLKLEIIEDGDIAKNILTRKLKFWSHEEEHRVFTHGSPFVAVDVQELIFGINTEPRHVELLTSIAKKFCPAIQVRQLKRTDIEMGELGEDEI
;
A
#
# COMPACT_ATOMS: atom_id res chain seq x y z
N MET A 1 -10.91 10.35 2.28
CA MET A 1 -9.53 10.16 2.78
C MET A 1 -8.57 10.23 1.61
N ARG A 2 -7.41 10.87 1.79
CA ARG A 2 -6.28 10.82 0.84
C ARG A 2 -5.31 9.77 1.37
N LEU A 3 -4.86 8.89 0.50
CA LEU A 3 -3.90 7.81 0.81
C LEU A 3 -2.75 7.87 -0.19
N TYR A 4 -1.59 7.35 0.18
CA TYR A 4 -0.35 7.52 -0.56
C TYR A 4 0.17 6.20 -1.12
N LYS A 5 0.58 6.23 -2.39
CA LYS A 5 1.34 5.14 -3.01
C LYS A 5 2.77 5.59 -3.26
N TYR A 6 3.71 4.91 -2.62
CA TYR A 6 5.15 5.09 -2.83
C TYR A 6 5.63 4.30 -4.05
N ARG A 7 6.53 4.90 -4.83
CA ARG A 7 7.12 4.31 -6.04
C ARG A 7 8.55 4.80 -6.28
N GLY A 8 9.33 3.94 -6.90
CA GLY A 8 10.58 4.30 -7.58
C GLY A 8 10.36 4.69 -9.05
N PHE A 9 11.44 5.08 -9.72
CA PHE A 9 11.51 5.33 -11.16
C PHE A 9 11.88 4.09 -11.99
N ASP A 10 12.32 3.00 -11.37
CA ASP A 10 12.73 1.74 -12.02
C ASP A 10 11.64 1.15 -12.93
N ASN A 11 10.36 1.40 -12.60
CA ASN A 11 9.22 0.99 -13.40
C ASN A 11 8.35 2.20 -13.80
N LEU A 12 8.84 2.90 -14.83
CA LEU A 12 8.21 4.12 -15.32
C LEU A 12 6.82 3.87 -15.94
N GLU A 13 6.53 2.69 -16.51
CA GLU A 13 5.20 2.41 -17.08
C GLU A 13 4.08 2.52 -16.04
N PHE A 14 4.27 1.95 -14.84
CA PHE A 14 3.28 2.07 -13.77
C PHE A 14 3.19 3.49 -13.23
N ALA A 15 4.30 4.21 -13.18
CA ALA A 15 4.29 5.62 -12.80
C ALA A 15 3.43 6.45 -13.77
N LEU A 16 3.60 6.23 -15.08
CA LEU A 16 2.84 6.92 -16.11
C LEU A 16 1.36 6.51 -16.11
N ASP A 17 1.06 5.23 -15.92
CA ASP A 17 -0.31 4.71 -15.88
C ASP A 17 -1.16 5.41 -14.80
N ILE A 18 -0.55 5.76 -13.66
CA ILE A 18 -1.21 6.50 -12.59
C ILE A 18 -1.75 7.85 -13.08
N PHE A 19 -0.93 8.63 -13.79
CA PHE A 19 -1.35 9.98 -14.22
C PHE A 19 -2.20 9.95 -15.49
N VAL A 20 -1.84 9.09 -16.45
CA VAL A 20 -2.52 9.01 -17.75
C VAL A 20 -3.89 8.36 -17.61
N ASN A 21 -3.95 7.21 -16.93
CA ASN A 21 -5.16 6.39 -16.83
C ASN A 21 -5.87 6.54 -15.49
N LYS A 22 -5.30 7.29 -14.52
CA LYS A 22 -5.93 7.61 -13.23
C LYS A 22 -6.34 6.35 -12.48
N ARG A 23 -5.44 5.37 -12.48
CA ARG A 23 -5.65 4.06 -11.87
C ARG A 23 -4.38 3.53 -11.22
N LEU A 24 -4.54 2.63 -10.26
CA LEU A 24 -3.47 1.94 -9.58
C LEU A 24 -3.61 0.43 -9.73
N PHE A 25 -2.48 -0.25 -9.91
CA PHE A 25 -2.45 -1.70 -10.00
C PHE A 25 -2.61 -2.35 -8.61
N ALA A 26 -3.53 -3.29 -8.50
CA ALA A 26 -3.76 -4.17 -7.35
C ALA A 26 -3.18 -5.56 -7.65
N ALA A 27 -2.33 -6.04 -6.76
CA ALA A 27 -1.53 -7.25 -6.95
C ALA A 27 -2.18 -8.48 -6.30
N ASP A 28 -1.69 -9.67 -6.64
CA ASP A 28 -2.00 -10.87 -5.85
C ASP A 28 -1.24 -10.80 -4.52
N PHE A 29 -1.87 -11.23 -3.42
CA PHE A 29 -1.23 -11.20 -2.10
C PHE A 29 0.10 -11.99 -2.09
N LYS A 30 0.23 -13.03 -2.93
CA LYS A 30 1.47 -13.83 -3.03
C LYS A 30 2.66 -13.07 -3.64
N THR A 31 2.42 -11.90 -4.23
CA THR A 31 3.42 -11.06 -4.90
C THR A 31 3.78 -9.80 -4.12
N LEU A 32 3.16 -9.60 -2.94
CA LEU A 32 3.54 -8.54 -2.03
C LEU A 32 4.90 -8.85 -1.39
N ASN A 33 5.55 -7.82 -0.86
CA ASN A 33 6.93 -7.88 -0.38
C ASN A 33 7.08 -8.55 0.99
N ASP A 34 6.01 -8.66 1.79
CA ASP A 34 6.05 -9.32 3.09
C ASP A 34 5.94 -10.86 2.91
N PRO A 35 6.94 -11.65 3.34
CA PRO A 35 6.86 -13.11 3.27
C PRO A 35 5.77 -13.72 4.18
N MET A 36 5.27 -12.96 5.16
CA MET A 36 4.17 -13.35 6.03
C MET A 36 2.80 -13.00 5.46
N GLU A 37 2.75 -12.44 4.25
CA GLU A 37 1.51 -12.00 3.63
C GLU A 37 0.46 -13.11 3.51
N GLY A 38 -0.73 -12.84 4.07
CA GLY A 38 -1.84 -13.78 4.15
C GLY A 38 -1.56 -15.07 4.93
N ARG A 39 -0.51 -15.12 5.77
CA ARG A 39 -0.26 -16.25 6.68
C ARG A 39 -1.16 -16.14 7.93
N TYR A 40 -1.46 -17.29 8.53
CA TYR A 40 -2.24 -17.38 9.76
C TYR A 40 -1.85 -18.64 10.56
N ILE A 41 -1.98 -18.56 11.88
CA ILE A 41 -1.65 -19.61 12.85
C ILE A 41 -2.97 -20.12 13.45
N TYR A 42 -3.15 -21.44 13.48
CA TYR A 42 -4.34 -22.06 14.06
C TYR A 42 -3.95 -23.32 14.84
N SER A 43 -4.74 -23.63 15.87
CA SER A 43 -4.53 -24.82 16.70
C SER A 43 -4.89 -26.10 15.96
N LYS A 44 -4.23 -27.22 16.30
CA LYS A 44 -4.55 -28.53 15.74
C LYS A 44 -6.03 -28.86 16.00
N GLY A 45 -6.75 -29.25 14.94
CA GLY A 45 -8.17 -29.57 15.01
C GLY A 45 -9.12 -28.38 14.86
N MET A 46 -8.61 -27.13 14.82
CA MET A 46 -9.43 -25.93 14.61
C MET A 46 -10.00 -25.86 13.18
N LEU A 47 -9.22 -26.28 12.19
CA LEU A 47 -9.62 -26.24 10.78
C LEU A 47 -9.49 -27.62 10.13
N THR A 48 -10.44 -27.96 9.27
CA THR A 48 -10.34 -29.11 8.38
C THR A 48 -9.52 -28.78 7.13
N LYS A 49 -9.11 -29.80 6.36
CA LYS A 49 -8.40 -29.59 5.09
C LYS A 49 -9.27 -28.83 4.09
N GLU A 50 -10.57 -29.09 4.10
CA GLU A 50 -11.57 -28.44 3.26
C GLU A 50 -11.67 -26.96 3.59
N SER A 51 -11.76 -26.59 4.88
CA SER A 51 -11.77 -25.20 5.33
C SER A 51 -10.49 -24.46 4.92
N ILE A 52 -9.32 -25.10 5.04
CA ILE A 52 -8.03 -24.53 4.61
C ILE A 52 -8.02 -24.28 3.09
N SER A 53 -8.52 -25.23 2.31
CA SER A 53 -8.63 -25.08 0.85
C SER A 53 -9.56 -23.93 0.47
N LEU A 54 -10.71 -23.82 1.14
CA LEU A 54 -11.67 -22.74 0.92
C LEU A 54 -11.10 -21.37 1.26
N ILE A 55 -10.43 -21.23 2.42
CA ILE A 55 -9.74 -19.99 2.80
C ILE A 55 -8.69 -19.61 1.75
N ARG A 56 -7.90 -20.58 1.29
CA ARG A 56 -6.90 -20.34 0.24
C ARG A 56 -7.53 -19.87 -1.06
N GLY A 57 -8.62 -20.51 -1.49
CA GLY A 57 -9.38 -20.13 -2.69
C GLY A 57 -9.88 -18.69 -2.60
N ARG A 58 -10.61 -18.38 -1.52
CA ARG A 58 -11.16 -17.03 -1.27
C ARG A 58 -10.10 -15.94 -1.25
N LYS A 59 -8.95 -16.17 -0.58
CA LYS A 59 -7.84 -15.19 -0.60
C LYS A 59 -7.31 -14.93 -2.00
N SER A 60 -7.31 -15.93 -2.89
CA SER A 60 -6.85 -15.78 -4.27
C SER A 60 -7.86 -15.11 -5.21
N GLU A 61 -9.11 -14.91 -4.78
CA GLU A 61 -10.11 -14.13 -5.51
C GLU A 61 -9.83 -12.63 -5.41
N TYR A 62 -9.15 -12.20 -4.35
CA TYR A 62 -8.81 -10.81 -4.10
C TYR A 62 -7.55 -10.36 -4.84
N LYS A 63 -7.59 -9.12 -5.34
CA LYS A 63 -6.40 -8.31 -5.61
C LYS A 63 -6.31 -7.17 -4.60
N LEU A 64 -5.09 -6.88 -4.20
CA LEU A 64 -4.77 -5.95 -3.12
C LEU A 64 -3.96 -4.78 -3.63
N LEU A 65 -4.42 -3.57 -3.33
CA LEU A 65 -3.63 -2.36 -3.45
C LEU A 65 -3.36 -1.82 -2.05
N SER A 66 -2.08 -1.85 -1.66
CA SER A 66 -1.57 -1.25 -0.42
C SER A 66 -1.29 0.24 -0.61
N LEU A 67 -1.89 1.06 0.24
CA LEU A 67 -1.70 2.52 0.34
C LEU A 67 -1.41 2.89 1.78
N SER A 68 -0.68 3.98 2.02
CA SER A 68 -0.36 4.48 3.37
C SER A 68 -1.19 5.72 3.72
N GLU A 69 -1.49 5.95 4.99
CA GLU A 69 -2.07 7.21 5.46
C GLU A 69 -1.08 8.38 5.43
N THR A 70 0.20 8.11 5.65
CA THR A 70 1.24 9.14 5.74
C THR A 70 2.10 9.18 4.48
N PRO A 71 2.49 10.39 4.01
CA PRO A 71 3.54 10.56 3.02
C PRO A 71 4.91 10.85 3.64
N ALA A 72 5.03 10.92 4.97
CA ALA A 72 6.19 11.49 5.67
C ALA A 72 7.11 10.45 6.32
N ASN A 73 6.63 9.21 6.49
CA ASN A 73 7.38 8.17 7.22
C ASN A 73 8.73 7.81 6.56
N MET A 74 9.82 7.90 7.32
CA MET A 74 11.18 7.65 6.83
C MET A 74 11.37 6.25 6.25
N LEU A 75 10.86 5.22 6.94
CA LEU A 75 11.03 3.83 6.53
C LEU A 75 10.29 3.55 5.22
N MET A 76 9.09 4.12 5.05
CA MET A 76 8.34 4.03 3.80
C MET A 76 9.13 4.56 2.60
N TRP A 77 9.77 5.72 2.74
CA TRP A 77 10.63 6.26 1.69
C TRP A 77 11.87 5.39 1.45
N SER A 78 12.47 4.84 2.51
CA SER A 78 13.62 3.95 2.38
C SER A 78 13.29 2.68 1.60
N TYR A 79 12.16 2.03 1.90
CA TYR A 79 11.79 0.74 1.32
C TYR A 79 11.11 0.85 -0.04
N TYR A 80 10.20 1.81 -0.23
CA TYR A 80 9.28 1.81 -1.37
C TYR A 80 9.54 2.90 -2.40
N SER A 81 10.58 3.73 -2.20
CA SER A 81 10.91 4.84 -3.10
C SER A 81 12.41 4.96 -3.39
N GLU A 82 13.07 3.82 -3.61
CA GLU A 82 14.49 3.77 -4.02
C GLU A 82 15.43 4.52 -3.06
N GLY A 83 15.18 4.42 -1.75
CA GLY A 83 15.99 5.13 -0.76
C GLY A 83 15.87 6.65 -0.87
N HIS A 84 14.63 7.17 -0.85
CA HIS A 84 14.32 8.62 -0.92
C HIS A 84 14.61 9.29 -2.27
N LYS A 85 14.85 8.52 -3.33
CA LYS A 85 15.07 9.01 -4.70
C LYS A 85 13.81 8.99 -5.57
N GLY A 86 12.80 8.24 -5.14
CA GLY A 86 11.52 8.05 -5.81
C GLY A 86 10.49 9.13 -5.49
N PHE A 87 9.23 8.76 -5.55
CA PHE A 87 8.09 9.64 -5.32
C PHE A 87 6.94 8.93 -4.60
N ALA A 88 6.04 9.72 -4.05
CA ALA A 88 4.76 9.26 -3.52
C ALA A 88 3.62 10.00 -4.22
N VAL A 89 2.54 9.29 -4.52
CA VAL A 89 1.33 9.87 -5.12
C VAL A 89 0.19 9.82 -4.11
N GLY A 90 -0.32 10.98 -3.73
CA GLY A 90 -1.51 11.13 -2.91
C GLY A 90 -2.76 11.01 -3.77
N VAL A 91 -3.61 10.04 -3.44
CA VAL A 91 -4.80 9.69 -4.22
C VAL A 91 -6.03 9.57 -3.33
N LYS A 92 -7.20 9.77 -3.93
CA LYS A 92 -8.49 9.35 -3.37
C LYS A 92 -9.03 8.20 -4.22
N VAL A 93 -9.31 7.06 -3.62
CA VAL A 93 -9.96 5.94 -4.32
C VAL A 93 -11.37 6.35 -4.71
N THR A 94 -11.72 6.18 -5.99
CA THR A 94 -13.02 6.58 -6.54
C THR A 94 -13.84 5.40 -7.07
N ASP A 95 -13.22 4.23 -7.18
CA ASP A 95 -13.90 2.99 -7.54
C ASP A 95 -14.95 2.63 -6.48
N LYS A 96 -16.18 2.37 -6.92
CA LYS A 96 -17.32 2.05 -6.03
C LYS A 96 -17.45 0.55 -5.77
N HIS A 97 -16.72 -0.27 -6.52
CA HIS A 97 -16.79 -1.74 -6.43
C HIS A 97 -15.68 -2.34 -5.56
N VAL A 98 -14.89 -1.47 -4.91
CA VAL A 98 -13.81 -1.87 -4.01
C VAL A 98 -14.20 -1.57 -2.57
N SER A 99 -13.57 -2.30 -1.64
CA SER A 99 -13.59 -1.94 -0.21
C SER A 99 -12.20 -1.52 0.22
N ILE A 100 -12.13 -0.58 1.16
CA ILE A 100 -10.89 -0.09 1.73
C ILE A 100 -10.92 -0.43 3.22
N GLU A 101 -9.95 -1.22 3.66
CA GLU A 101 -9.86 -1.65 5.06
C GLU A 101 -8.50 -1.23 5.63
N PRO A 102 -8.44 -0.67 6.85
CA PRO A 102 -7.18 -0.48 7.55
C PRO A 102 -6.54 -1.84 7.88
N VAL A 103 -5.21 -1.88 7.91
CA VAL A 103 -4.46 -3.05 8.38
C VAL A 103 -4.46 -3.09 9.91
N ASP A 104 -4.77 -4.26 10.46
CA ASP A 104 -4.69 -4.60 11.86
C ASP A 104 -3.28 -5.14 12.19
N TYR A 105 -2.57 -4.40 13.03
CA TYR A 105 -1.18 -4.69 13.40
C TYR A 105 -1.11 -5.49 14.70
N VAL A 106 -0.67 -6.74 14.59
CA VAL A 106 -0.76 -7.75 15.66
C VAL A 106 0.59 -8.33 16.06
N ASP A 107 0.71 -8.79 17.30
CA ASP A 107 1.95 -9.42 17.81
C ASP A 107 2.18 -10.80 17.19
N ASP A 108 1.10 -11.51 16.89
CA ASP A 108 1.11 -12.81 16.22
C ASP A 108 -0.04 -12.94 15.22
N LEU A 109 0.14 -13.83 14.24
CA LEU A 109 -0.85 -14.07 13.19
C LEU A 109 -1.85 -15.15 13.58
N LYS A 110 -2.24 -15.26 14.86
CA LYS A 110 -3.31 -16.19 15.27
C LYS A 110 -4.59 -15.88 14.50
N LEU A 111 -5.20 -16.94 13.99
CA LEU A 111 -6.46 -16.87 13.28
C LEU A 111 -7.58 -16.55 14.26
N GLU A 112 -8.33 -15.51 13.96
CA GLU A 112 -9.57 -15.17 14.64
C GLU A 112 -10.73 -15.65 13.78
N ILE A 113 -11.54 -16.57 14.31
CA ILE A 113 -12.74 -17.03 13.64
C ILE A 113 -13.83 -16.00 13.93
N ILE A 114 -14.18 -15.22 12.91
CA ILE A 114 -15.25 -14.23 12.98
C ILE A 114 -16.53 -14.89 12.47
N GLU A 115 -17.56 -14.96 13.31
CA GLU A 115 -18.89 -15.42 12.91
C GLU A 115 -19.45 -14.48 11.82
N ASP A 116 -19.95 -15.05 10.73
CA ASP A 116 -20.48 -14.35 9.54
C ASP A 116 -19.52 -13.35 8.86
N GLY A 117 -18.22 -13.40 9.19
CA GLY A 117 -17.19 -12.54 8.62
C GLY A 117 -16.47 -13.12 7.41
N ASP A 118 -15.87 -12.24 6.59
CA ASP A 118 -14.94 -12.66 5.55
C ASP A 118 -13.56 -12.98 6.14
N ILE A 119 -13.37 -14.24 6.51
CA ILE A 119 -12.10 -14.78 7.03
C ILE A 119 -10.93 -14.49 6.08
N ALA A 120 -11.14 -14.55 4.77
CA ALA A 120 -10.05 -14.31 3.81
C ALA A 120 -9.60 -12.84 3.87
N LYS A 121 -10.55 -11.91 3.89
CA LYS A 121 -10.26 -10.49 4.06
C LYS A 121 -9.60 -10.22 5.42
N ASN A 122 -10.11 -10.77 6.52
CA ASN A 122 -9.48 -10.62 7.84
C ASN A 122 -8.02 -11.08 7.88
N ILE A 123 -7.72 -12.24 7.30
CA ILE A 123 -6.32 -12.72 7.18
C ILE A 123 -5.49 -11.76 6.32
N LEU A 124 -6.07 -11.23 5.24
CA LEU A 124 -5.42 -10.28 4.34
C LEU A 124 -5.46 -8.84 4.86
N THR A 125 -5.94 -8.55 6.05
CA THR A 125 -5.80 -7.24 6.71
C THR A 125 -4.96 -7.34 7.97
N ARG A 126 -4.34 -8.48 8.27
CA ARG A 126 -3.49 -8.64 9.46
C ARG A 126 -2.02 -8.63 9.07
N LYS A 127 -1.23 -7.85 9.79
CA LYS A 127 0.21 -7.74 9.60
C LYS A 127 0.91 -7.68 10.95
N LEU A 128 2.16 -8.15 11.00
CA LEU A 128 2.91 -8.11 12.25
C LEU A 128 3.28 -6.66 12.61
N LYS A 129 3.27 -6.32 13.92
CA LYS A 129 3.48 -4.96 14.42
C LYS A 129 4.75 -4.25 13.93
N PHE A 130 5.80 -4.96 13.53
CA PHE A 130 7.00 -4.33 12.98
C PHE A 130 6.75 -3.57 11.66
N TRP A 131 5.61 -3.80 11.01
CA TRP A 131 5.16 -3.04 9.85
C TRP A 131 4.16 -1.91 10.17
N SER A 132 3.91 -1.60 11.46
CA SER A 132 2.91 -0.59 11.86
C SER A 132 3.20 0.80 11.31
N HIS A 133 4.48 1.11 11.09
CA HIS A 133 4.96 2.35 10.49
C HIS A 133 4.45 2.59 9.06
N GLU A 134 3.88 1.59 8.40
CA GLU A 134 3.30 1.75 7.06
C GLU A 134 1.93 2.44 7.08
N GLU A 135 1.22 2.42 8.21
CA GLU A 135 -0.15 2.96 8.34
C GLU A 135 -1.03 2.51 7.16
N GLU A 136 -0.99 1.21 6.88
CA GLU A 136 -1.45 0.61 5.63
C GLU A 136 -2.98 0.53 5.59
N HIS A 137 -3.54 0.94 4.46
CA HIS A 137 -4.90 0.69 4.02
C HIS A 137 -4.87 -0.20 2.79
N ARG A 138 -5.67 -1.28 2.82
CA ARG A 138 -5.79 -2.22 1.72
C ARG A 138 -7.08 -2.00 0.96
N VAL A 139 -6.92 -1.74 -0.33
CA VAL A 139 -8.04 -1.71 -1.27
C VAL A 139 -8.20 -3.10 -1.88
N PHE A 140 -9.36 -3.70 -1.66
CA PHE A 140 -9.73 -5.02 -2.16
C PHE A 140 -10.57 -4.87 -3.44
N THR A 141 -10.14 -5.52 -4.50
CA THR A 141 -10.88 -5.59 -5.77
C THR A 141 -11.02 -7.03 -6.26
N HIS A 142 -12.08 -7.30 -7.02
CA HIS A 142 -12.37 -8.59 -7.64
C HIS A 142 -12.24 -8.49 -9.15
N GLY A 143 -11.59 -9.47 -9.77
CA GLY A 143 -11.50 -9.62 -11.22
C GLY A 143 -10.54 -8.65 -11.92
N SER A 144 -10.75 -7.33 -11.79
CA SER A 144 -9.87 -6.31 -12.38
C SER A 144 -8.66 -6.03 -11.49
N PRO A 145 -7.42 -6.09 -12.01
CA PRO A 145 -6.22 -5.74 -11.24
C PRO A 145 -5.97 -4.23 -11.23
N PHE A 146 -6.93 -3.39 -11.64
CA PHE A 146 -6.80 -1.94 -11.62
C PHE A 146 -7.93 -1.29 -10.82
N VAL A 147 -7.56 -0.32 -9.99
CA VAL A 147 -8.45 0.47 -9.13
C VAL A 147 -8.45 1.91 -9.61
N ALA A 148 -9.64 2.47 -9.88
CA ALA A 148 -9.79 3.87 -10.29
C ALA A 148 -9.54 4.84 -9.12
N VAL A 149 -8.77 5.91 -9.39
CA VAL A 149 -8.38 6.90 -8.39
C VAL A 149 -8.45 8.32 -8.93
N ASP A 150 -8.68 9.27 -8.02
CA ASP A 150 -8.46 10.70 -8.22
C ASP A 150 -7.06 11.05 -7.72
N VAL A 151 -6.19 11.53 -8.61
CA VAL A 151 -4.79 11.85 -8.31
C VAL A 151 -4.69 13.30 -7.86
N GLN A 152 -4.28 13.51 -6.61
CA GLN A 152 -4.38 14.82 -5.96
C GLN A 152 -3.03 15.45 -5.65
N GLU A 153 -2.01 14.64 -5.39
CA GLU A 153 -0.70 15.11 -4.95
C GLU A 153 0.43 14.25 -5.51
N LEU A 154 1.53 14.88 -5.89
CA LEU A 154 2.79 14.26 -6.25
C LEU A 154 3.89 14.82 -5.35
N ILE A 155 4.54 13.93 -4.60
CA ILE A 155 5.57 14.26 -3.64
C ILE A 155 6.86 13.57 -4.09
N PHE A 156 7.94 14.32 -4.21
CA PHE A 156 9.26 13.76 -4.51
C PHE A 156 10.08 13.56 -3.24
N GLY A 157 10.88 12.51 -3.21
CA GLY A 157 11.81 12.24 -2.11
C GLY A 157 12.94 13.27 -2.06
N ILE A 158 13.58 13.40 -0.89
CA ILE A 158 14.64 14.39 -0.63
C ILE A 158 15.79 14.27 -1.63
N ASN A 159 16.11 13.04 -2.06
CA ASN A 159 17.24 12.74 -2.93
C ASN A 159 16.83 12.54 -4.40
N THR A 160 15.62 12.93 -4.78
CA THR A 160 15.17 12.82 -6.17
C THR A 160 15.99 13.72 -7.09
N GLU A 161 16.49 13.17 -8.18
CA GLU A 161 17.26 13.93 -9.18
C GLU A 161 16.39 15.00 -9.86
N PRO A 162 16.89 16.23 -10.10
CA PRO A 162 16.12 17.31 -10.70
C PRO A 162 15.47 16.96 -12.04
N ARG A 163 16.15 16.15 -12.88
CA ARG A 163 15.60 15.69 -14.17
C ARG A 163 14.35 14.82 -14.01
N HIS A 164 14.29 13.99 -12.96
CA HIS A 164 13.14 13.14 -12.69
C HIS A 164 11.97 13.98 -12.14
N VAL A 165 12.29 14.95 -11.27
CA VAL A 165 11.31 15.93 -10.78
C VAL A 165 10.67 16.68 -11.95
N GLU A 166 11.47 17.24 -12.84
CA GLU A 166 10.99 18.02 -14.00
C GLU A 166 10.13 17.16 -14.95
N LEU A 167 10.62 15.98 -15.30
CA LEU A 167 9.95 15.06 -16.23
C LEU A 167 8.58 14.64 -15.67
N LEU A 168 8.55 14.10 -14.45
CA LEU A 168 7.31 13.56 -13.90
C LEU A 168 6.33 14.68 -13.54
N THR A 169 6.81 15.84 -13.10
CA THR A 169 5.96 17.03 -12.89
C THR A 169 5.27 17.46 -14.17
N SER A 170 6.00 17.50 -15.29
CA SER A 170 5.46 17.90 -16.60
C SER A 170 4.35 16.96 -17.05
N ILE A 171 4.55 15.65 -16.87
CA ILE A 171 3.56 14.62 -17.21
C ILE A 171 2.35 14.73 -16.27
N ALA A 172 2.57 14.78 -14.97
CA ALA A 172 1.51 14.83 -13.98
C ALA A 172 0.61 16.06 -14.19
N LYS A 173 1.19 17.26 -14.39
CA LYS A 173 0.41 18.48 -14.66
C LYS A 173 -0.35 18.44 -15.99
N LYS A 174 0.16 17.72 -16.99
CA LYS A 174 -0.53 17.56 -18.28
C LYS A 174 -1.82 16.75 -18.15
N PHE A 175 -1.80 15.65 -17.39
CA PHE A 175 -2.95 14.75 -17.27
C PHE A 175 -3.83 15.00 -16.02
N CYS A 176 -3.25 15.65 -15.00
CA CYS A 176 -3.89 16.05 -13.76
C CYS A 176 -3.60 17.54 -13.47
N PRO A 177 -4.24 18.51 -14.15
CA PRO A 177 -3.87 19.92 -14.07
C PRO A 177 -3.96 20.56 -12.67
N ALA A 178 -4.82 20.03 -11.81
CA ALA A 178 -5.02 20.51 -10.44
C ALA A 178 -4.10 19.83 -9.41
N ILE A 179 -3.18 18.94 -9.85
CA ILE A 179 -2.31 18.20 -8.95
C ILE A 179 -1.38 19.13 -8.17
N GLN A 180 -1.28 18.90 -6.86
CA GLN A 180 -0.29 19.56 -6.02
C GLN A 180 1.06 18.85 -6.17
N VAL A 181 2.12 19.61 -6.40
CA VAL A 181 3.46 19.04 -6.60
C VAL A 181 4.43 19.67 -5.61
N ARG A 182 5.17 18.84 -4.87
CA ARG A 182 6.20 19.29 -3.94
C ARG A 182 7.32 18.26 -3.83
N GLN A 183 8.44 18.68 -3.24
CA GLN A 183 9.55 17.80 -2.87
C GLN A 183 9.77 17.91 -1.37
N LEU A 184 10.01 16.77 -0.72
CA LEU A 184 10.26 16.73 0.72
C LEU A 184 11.57 17.42 1.07
N LYS A 185 11.56 18.02 2.27
CA LYS A 185 12.74 18.48 3.00
C LYS A 185 13.01 17.54 4.16
N ARG A 186 14.22 17.62 4.73
CA ARG A 186 14.59 16.82 5.92
C ARG A 186 13.66 17.05 7.11
N THR A 187 13.13 18.26 7.25
CA THR A 187 12.16 18.65 8.29
C THR A 187 10.78 18.02 8.12
N ASP A 188 10.49 17.50 6.92
CA ASP A 188 9.18 16.93 6.60
C ASP A 188 9.14 15.41 6.85
N ILE A 189 10.27 14.78 7.18
CA ILE A 189 10.37 13.34 7.41
C ILE A 189 10.14 13.02 8.88
N GLU A 190 9.19 12.11 9.12
CA GLU A 190 8.92 11.52 10.43
C GLU A 190 9.86 10.33 10.63
N MET A 191 10.68 10.38 11.69
CA MET A 191 11.63 9.31 12.00
C MET A 191 10.99 8.09 12.71
N GLY A 192 9.68 8.14 12.97
CA GLY A 192 8.97 7.18 13.82
C GLY A 192 9.21 7.44 15.31
N GLU A 193 8.46 6.74 16.17
CA GLU A 193 8.80 6.65 17.59
C GLU A 193 10.10 5.86 17.71
N LEU A 194 11.21 6.55 18.00
CA LEU A 194 12.40 5.89 18.54
C LEU A 194 11.96 5.29 19.88
N GLY A 195 11.96 3.97 20.01
CA GLY A 195 11.70 3.33 21.30
C GLY A 195 12.65 3.92 22.34
N GLU A 196 12.14 4.23 23.53
CA GLU A 196 12.90 4.90 24.61
C GLU A 196 14.18 4.15 25.03
N ASP A 197 14.39 2.92 24.53
CA ASP A 197 15.52 2.04 24.85
C ASP A 197 16.68 2.08 23.83
N GLU A 198 16.67 2.94 22.79
CA GLU A 198 17.72 3.00 21.76
C GLU A 198 18.59 4.28 21.75
N ILE A 199 19.01 4.79 22.93
CA ILE A 199 20.08 5.81 23.05
C ILE A 199 21.13 5.39 24.08
#